data_AF-A0A1G7C7R7-F1
#
_entry.id   AF-A0A1G7C7R7-F1
#
_cell.length_a   1.000
_cell.length_b   1.000
_cell.length_c   1.000
_cell.angle_alpha   90.00
_cell.angle_beta   90.00
_cell.angle_gamma   90.00
#
_symmetry.space_group_name_H-M   'P 1'
#
loop_
_entity.id
_entity.type
_entity.pdbx_description
1 polymer ?
#
loop_
_entity_poly.entity_id
_entity_poly.type
_entity_poly.pdbx_seq_one_letter_code
_entity_poly.pdbx_strand_id
1 'polypeptide(L)'
;MKRLGTAFLVGFLVLLGAGLWFYPSVAGWKAQWEQSQLVDDYATEVDHAEPGKAEQLAQAHLYNDALSAGAVLGSNERIPEGVGHLAENPESGEKILPYMQQLNVGENDLMARLRIPSIDVDLPVYHGTSDETLLKGAGHLEGTSLPVGGKSTHTVVTAHRGLASATMFTNLDKVKEGDTFTLEVFGEILTYRVFSIQVVLPEESEEVRVQEGRDLATLITCTPLGINTHRILVTGERVIPTPQSDIDDAGKKSALPRFPWWAVGLGVALLLVLVYWGYEIRIYRKTRKNLPDAAASGNTGAASNSGAASSESTAASAGTANTAGTVGVAGSEGITKIAPASGSAGAKASRARRRSRRRRRRIGRHERFAGGPESPPATKP
;
A
#
# COMPACT_ATOMS: atom_id res chain seq x y z
N MET A 1 2.52 43.80 -22.29
CA MET A 1 1.64 42.64 -22.02
C MET A 1 2.29 41.30 -22.35
N LYS A 2 2.83 41.08 -23.57
CA LYS A 2 3.46 39.80 -23.97
C LYS A 2 4.54 39.28 -23.01
N ARG A 3 5.50 40.13 -22.61
CA ARG A 3 6.59 39.78 -21.67
C ARG A 3 6.09 39.34 -20.27
N LEU A 4 5.05 39.99 -19.77
CA LEU A 4 4.49 39.65 -18.46
C LEU A 4 3.74 38.31 -18.54
N GLY A 5 2.99 38.08 -19.62
CA GLY A 5 2.33 36.80 -19.88
C GLY A 5 3.32 35.63 -20.00
N THR A 6 4.45 35.82 -20.69
CA THR A 6 5.50 34.79 -20.77
C THR A 6 6.14 34.49 -19.42
N ALA A 7 6.37 35.51 -18.57
CA ALA A 7 6.92 35.30 -17.22
C ALA A 7 5.97 34.49 -16.33
N PHE A 8 4.67 34.76 -16.40
CA PHE A 8 3.66 33.95 -15.69
C PHE A 8 3.63 32.50 -16.20
N LEU A 9 3.66 32.28 -17.52
CA LEU A 9 3.71 30.95 -18.11
C LEU A 9 4.95 30.17 -17.66
N VAL A 10 6.13 30.79 -17.68
CA VAL A 10 7.38 30.16 -17.22
C VAL A 10 7.29 29.76 -15.75
N GLY A 11 6.83 30.66 -14.88
CA GLY A 11 6.64 30.35 -13.46
C GLY A 11 5.66 29.20 -13.23
N PHE A 12 4.56 29.17 -13.98
CA PHE A 12 3.60 28.07 -13.93
C PHE A 12 4.21 26.73 -14.34
N LEU A 13 4.97 26.69 -15.44
CA LEU A 13 5.64 25.47 -15.90
C LEU A 13 6.68 24.96 -14.90
N VAL A 14 7.40 25.87 -14.23
CA VAL A 14 8.34 25.51 -13.15
C VAL A 14 7.60 24.87 -11.97
N LEU A 15 6.48 25.45 -11.53
CA LEU A 15 5.69 24.87 -10.44
C LEU A 15 5.07 23.52 -10.82
N LEU A 16 4.60 23.38 -12.05
CA LEU A 16 4.07 22.12 -12.57
C LEU A 16 5.17 21.04 -12.62
N GLY A 17 6.37 21.40 -13.09
CA GLY A 17 7.53 20.51 -13.09
C GLY A 17 7.96 20.09 -11.69
N ALA A 18 7.98 21.04 -10.74
CA ALA A 18 8.28 20.73 -9.33
C ALA A 18 7.21 19.81 -8.71
N GLY A 19 5.93 20.04 -9.00
CA GLY A 19 4.83 19.18 -8.55
C GLY A 19 4.98 17.73 -9.06
N LEU A 20 5.30 17.57 -10.35
CA LEU A 20 5.57 16.25 -10.94
C LEU A 20 6.80 15.57 -10.33
N TRP A 21 7.87 16.33 -10.11
CA TRP A 21 9.11 15.83 -9.50
C TRP A 21 8.88 15.29 -8.07
N PHE A 22 8.14 16.03 -7.25
CA PHE A 22 7.88 15.65 -5.85
C PHE A 22 6.70 14.70 -5.68
N TYR A 23 5.93 14.40 -6.73
CA TYR A 23 4.75 13.54 -6.63
C TYR A 23 5.02 12.19 -5.94
N PRO A 24 6.05 11.41 -6.31
CA PRO A 24 6.32 10.14 -5.63
C PRO A 24 6.62 10.30 -4.13
N SER A 25 7.29 11.39 -3.75
CA SER A 25 7.56 11.69 -2.33
C SER A 25 6.29 12.05 -1.56
N VAL A 26 5.38 12.81 -2.16
CA VAL A 26 4.08 13.14 -1.58
C VAL A 26 3.22 11.88 -1.44
N ALA A 27 3.15 11.08 -2.49
CA ALA A 27 2.36 9.85 -2.52
C ALA A 27 2.88 8.84 -1.50
N GLY A 28 4.19 8.58 -1.48
CA GLY A 28 4.83 7.71 -0.49
C GLY A 28 4.62 8.18 0.95
N TRP A 29 4.72 9.48 1.21
CA TRP A 29 4.44 10.06 2.54
C TRP A 29 2.98 9.84 2.95
N LYS A 30 2.03 10.07 2.05
CA LYS A 30 0.59 9.85 2.30
C LYS A 30 0.29 8.38 2.56
N ALA A 31 0.83 7.47 1.76
CA ALA A 31 0.63 6.03 1.95
C ALA A 31 1.19 5.55 3.30
N GLN A 32 2.37 6.04 3.69
CA GLN A 32 2.97 5.70 4.98
C GLN A 32 2.11 6.22 6.16
N TRP A 33 1.43 7.35 5.99
CA TRP A 33 0.46 7.86 6.98
C TRP A 33 -0.83 7.04 7.06
N GLU A 34 -1.31 6.50 5.93
CA GLU A 34 -2.45 5.57 5.93
C GLU A 34 -2.07 4.23 6.57
N GLN A 35 -0.86 3.73 6.28
CA GLN A 35 -0.31 2.51 6.88
C GLN A 35 -0.08 2.66 8.38
N SER A 36 0.40 3.81 8.85
CA SER A 36 0.60 4.05 10.29
C SER A 36 -0.70 3.99 11.08
N GLN A 37 -1.83 4.44 10.50
CA GLN A 37 -3.13 4.35 11.18
C GLN A 37 -3.57 2.90 11.38
N LEU A 38 -3.41 2.06 10.35
CA LEU A 38 -3.74 0.64 10.44
C LEU A 38 -2.88 -0.09 11.47
N VAL A 39 -1.60 0.28 11.55
CA VAL A 39 -0.65 -0.27 12.52
C VAL A 39 -0.94 0.25 13.94
N ASP A 40 -1.31 1.51 14.10
CA ASP A 40 -1.65 2.11 15.40
C ASP A 40 -2.90 1.45 16.02
N ASP A 41 -3.86 1.08 15.18
CA ASP A 41 -5.09 0.43 15.61
C ASP A 41 -4.89 -1.07 15.91
N TYR A 42 -3.88 -1.72 15.30
CA TYR A 42 -3.59 -3.15 15.46
C TYR A 42 -3.56 -3.60 16.93
N ALA A 43 -2.78 -2.92 17.78
CA ALA A 43 -2.65 -3.32 19.19
C ALA A 43 -4.01 -3.30 19.93
N THR A 44 -4.86 -2.33 19.60
CA THR A 44 -6.21 -2.20 20.17
C THR A 44 -7.14 -3.28 19.62
N GLU A 45 -7.05 -3.61 18.34
CA GLU A 45 -7.86 -4.67 17.74
C GLU A 45 -7.48 -6.06 18.29
N VAL A 46 -6.18 -6.31 18.49
CA VAL A 46 -5.69 -7.55 19.12
C VAL A 46 -6.21 -7.70 20.55
N ASP A 47 -6.31 -6.60 21.33
CA ASP A 47 -6.89 -6.64 22.69
C ASP A 47 -8.37 -7.08 22.72
N HIS A 48 -9.06 -6.95 21.59
CA HIS A 48 -10.46 -7.31 21.43
C HIS A 48 -10.69 -8.53 20.53
N ALA A 49 -9.62 -9.23 20.11
CA ALA A 49 -9.71 -10.40 19.26
C ALA A 49 -10.37 -11.58 20.00
N GLU A 50 -11.23 -12.31 19.28
CA GLU A 50 -11.80 -13.58 19.70
C GLU A 50 -11.46 -14.65 18.65
N PRO A 51 -10.80 -15.77 19.00
CA PRO A 51 -10.23 -16.10 20.31
C PRO A 51 -9.13 -15.14 20.80
N GLY A 52 -8.89 -15.12 22.11
CA GLY A 52 -7.93 -14.19 22.72
C GLY A 52 -6.46 -14.49 22.40
N LYS A 53 -5.56 -13.55 22.71
CA LYS A 53 -4.13 -13.58 22.36
C LYS A 53 -3.43 -14.93 22.58
N ALA A 54 -3.51 -15.46 23.79
CA ALA A 54 -2.82 -16.70 24.16
C ALA A 54 -3.34 -17.91 23.37
N GLU A 55 -4.64 -17.95 23.07
CA GLU A 55 -5.24 -19.03 22.29
C GLU A 55 -4.84 -18.93 20.81
N GLN A 56 -4.85 -17.73 20.24
CA GLN A 56 -4.39 -17.47 18.87
C GLN A 56 -2.92 -17.84 18.67
N LEU A 57 -2.05 -17.45 19.61
CA LEU A 57 -0.63 -17.82 19.56
C LEU A 57 -0.45 -19.34 19.70
N ALA A 58 -1.18 -20.00 20.61
CA ALA A 58 -1.13 -21.45 20.76
C ALA A 58 -1.59 -22.18 19.48
N GLN A 59 -2.67 -21.72 18.86
CA GLN A 59 -3.15 -22.27 17.58
C GLN A 59 -2.13 -22.06 16.45
N ALA A 60 -1.48 -20.90 16.40
CA ALA A 60 -0.43 -20.61 15.42
C ALA A 60 0.82 -21.50 15.61
N HIS A 61 1.21 -21.80 16.85
CA HIS A 61 2.26 -22.77 17.11
C HIS A 61 1.86 -24.18 16.68
N LEU A 62 0.64 -24.62 17.00
CA LEU A 62 0.12 -25.91 16.53
C LEU A 62 0.07 -26.00 15.00
N TYR A 63 -0.27 -24.89 14.33
CA TYR A 63 -0.23 -24.78 12.87
C TYR A 63 1.20 -24.99 12.38
N ASN A 64 2.19 -24.29 12.96
CA ASN A 64 3.60 -24.43 12.56
C ASN A 64 4.15 -25.84 12.81
N ASP A 65 3.78 -26.47 13.93
CA ASP A 65 4.19 -27.84 14.26
C ASP A 65 3.59 -28.87 13.29
N ALA A 66 2.37 -28.63 12.81
CA ALA A 66 1.68 -29.48 11.84
C ALA A 66 2.10 -29.19 10.38
N LEU A 67 2.73 -28.04 10.12
CA LEU A 67 3.09 -27.59 8.78
C LEU A 67 4.34 -28.33 8.29
N SER A 68 4.18 -29.12 7.23
CA SER A 68 5.33 -29.49 6.40
C SER A 68 5.70 -28.28 5.52
N ALA A 69 6.46 -27.35 6.10
CA ALA A 69 6.70 -26.04 5.51
C ALA A 69 7.52 -26.12 4.21
N GLY A 70 7.13 -25.31 3.23
CA GLY A 70 7.83 -25.17 1.97
C GLY A 70 7.22 -24.05 1.14
N ALA A 71 8.03 -23.36 0.34
CA ALA A 71 7.55 -22.43 -0.67
C ALA A 71 8.10 -22.83 -2.04
N VAL A 72 7.30 -22.62 -3.09
CA VAL A 72 7.75 -22.68 -4.49
C VAL A 72 7.33 -21.37 -5.10
N LEU A 73 8.32 -20.57 -5.42
CA LEU A 73 8.12 -19.30 -6.08
C LEU A 73 7.89 -19.60 -7.58
N GLY A 74 6.67 -19.38 -8.08
CA GLY A 74 6.27 -19.80 -9.42
C GLY A 74 7.05 -19.08 -10.54
N SER A 75 7.43 -19.84 -11.58
CA SER A 75 8.10 -19.28 -12.76
C SER A 75 7.17 -18.31 -13.51
N ASN A 76 7.60 -17.06 -13.69
CA ASN A 76 6.84 -15.93 -14.27
C ASN A 76 5.70 -15.35 -13.42
N GLU A 77 5.53 -15.78 -12.17
CA GLU A 77 4.51 -15.19 -11.30
C GLU A 77 5.07 -13.97 -10.56
N ARG A 78 4.32 -12.86 -10.54
CA ARG A 78 4.67 -11.68 -9.72
C ARG A 78 4.60 -11.98 -8.23
N ILE A 79 3.76 -12.95 -7.86
CA ILE A 79 3.35 -13.26 -6.50
C ILE A 79 4.01 -14.57 -6.07
N PRO A 80 4.71 -14.60 -4.94
CA PRO A 80 5.17 -15.86 -4.36
C PRO A 80 3.97 -16.67 -3.87
N GLU A 81 3.96 -17.97 -4.15
CA GLU A 81 3.02 -18.95 -3.59
C GLU A 81 3.79 -19.90 -2.65
N GLY A 82 3.17 -20.37 -1.57
CA GLY A 82 3.79 -21.43 -0.76
C GLY A 82 3.13 -22.78 -0.97
N VAL A 83 3.92 -23.82 -0.74
CA VAL A 83 3.56 -25.23 -0.97
C VAL A 83 3.48 -26.01 0.35
N GLY A 84 3.39 -25.31 1.48
CA GLY A 84 3.22 -25.93 2.77
C GLY A 84 1.90 -26.69 2.83
N HIS A 85 1.96 -27.99 3.09
CA HIS A 85 0.78 -28.83 3.21
C HIS A 85 0.48 -29.09 4.70
N LEU A 86 -0.79 -28.93 5.06
CA LEU A 86 -1.33 -29.39 6.34
C LEU A 86 -2.12 -30.68 6.12
N ALA A 87 -2.18 -31.53 7.15
CA ALA A 87 -3.08 -32.68 7.12
C ALA A 87 -4.54 -32.22 6.94
N GLU A 88 -5.21 -32.80 5.95
CA GLU A 88 -6.63 -32.59 5.66
C GLU A 88 -7.46 -33.63 6.39
N ASN A 89 -8.68 -33.27 6.78
CA ASN A 89 -9.64 -34.24 7.27
C ASN A 89 -10.00 -35.22 6.11
N PRO A 90 -9.77 -36.53 6.25
CA PRO A 90 -10.02 -37.51 5.19
C PRO A 90 -11.50 -37.60 4.74
N GLU A 91 -12.45 -37.19 5.60
CA GLU A 91 -13.89 -37.27 5.32
C GLU A 91 -14.46 -35.98 4.70
N SER A 92 -13.91 -34.81 5.06
CA SER A 92 -14.42 -33.51 4.58
C SER A 92 -13.50 -32.78 3.59
N GLY A 93 -12.23 -33.16 3.50
CA GLY A 93 -11.21 -32.45 2.72
C GLY A 93 -10.85 -31.07 3.27
N GLU A 94 -11.36 -30.69 4.45
CA GLU A 94 -11.04 -29.41 5.08
C GLU A 94 -9.71 -29.47 5.84
N LYS A 95 -8.91 -28.39 5.74
CA LYS A 95 -7.70 -28.21 6.55
C LYS A 95 -8.09 -28.15 8.04
N ILE A 96 -7.41 -28.93 8.88
CA ILE A 96 -7.69 -29.01 10.33
C ILE A 96 -7.43 -27.66 11.04
N LEU A 97 -6.47 -26.88 10.54
CA LEU A 97 -6.14 -25.53 10.99
C LEU A 97 -6.12 -24.58 9.77
N PRO A 98 -7.25 -23.95 9.41
CA PRO A 98 -7.33 -23.10 8.23
C PRO A 98 -6.47 -21.84 8.40
N TYR A 99 -5.59 -21.59 7.42
CA TYR A 99 -4.63 -20.48 7.41
C TYR A 99 -5.29 -19.12 7.69
N MET A 100 -6.38 -18.79 6.97
CA MET A 100 -7.07 -17.49 7.11
C MET A 100 -7.75 -17.25 8.48
N GLN A 101 -7.83 -18.27 9.34
CA GLN A 101 -8.36 -18.12 10.70
C GLN A 101 -7.26 -17.96 11.76
N GLN A 102 -6.00 -18.25 11.41
CA GLN A 102 -4.88 -18.12 12.34
C GLN A 102 -4.50 -16.66 12.44
N LEU A 103 -4.26 -16.14 13.64
CA LEU A 103 -3.73 -14.78 13.82
C LEU A 103 -4.53 -13.70 13.07
N ASN A 104 -5.85 -13.88 12.89
CA ASN A 104 -6.67 -12.93 12.14
C ASN A 104 -7.27 -11.90 13.09
N VAL A 105 -6.94 -10.64 12.86
CA VAL A 105 -7.46 -9.50 13.61
C VAL A 105 -8.50 -8.77 12.77
N GLY A 106 -9.74 -8.76 13.27
CA GLY A 106 -10.86 -8.05 12.64
C GLY A 106 -11.34 -8.71 11.34
N GLU A 107 -11.85 -7.88 10.41
CA GLU A 107 -12.35 -8.30 9.09
C GLU A 107 -11.35 -8.03 7.95
N ASN A 108 -10.13 -7.58 8.27
CA ASN A 108 -9.19 -7.00 7.30
C ASN A 108 -7.99 -7.91 6.98
N ASP A 109 -8.05 -9.20 7.34
CA ASP A 109 -6.98 -10.18 7.12
C ASP A 109 -5.62 -9.75 7.72
N LEU A 110 -5.63 -8.89 8.73
CA LEU A 110 -4.42 -8.35 9.37
C LEU A 110 -3.83 -9.41 10.32
N MET A 111 -2.56 -9.73 10.11
CA MET A 111 -1.85 -10.79 10.84
C MET A 111 -0.90 -10.23 11.89
N ALA A 112 -0.05 -9.28 11.46
CA ALA A 112 1.07 -8.80 12.22
C ALA A 112 1.46 -7.38 11.82
N ARG A 113 2.45 -6.82 12.52
CA ARG A 113 3.16 -5.60 12.13
C ARG A 113 4.63 -5.93 11.93
N LEU A 114 5.22 -5.41 10.85
CA LEU A 114 6.65 -5.52 10.55
C LEU A 114 7.33 -4.15 10.66
N ARG A 115 8.41 -4.05 11.43
CA ARG A 115 9.26 -2.86 11.50
C ARG A 115 10.69 -3.16 11.07
N ILE A 116 11.27 -2.28 10.24
CA ILE A 116 12.68 -2.31 9.82
C ILE A 116 13.25 -0.90 10.03
N PRO A 117 13.81 -0.61 11.22
CA PRO A 117 14.24 0.75 11.57
C PRO A 117 15.30 1.35 10.65
N SER A 118 16.21 0.53 10.09
CA SER A 118 17.31 1.01 9.25
C SER A 118 16.86 1.65 7.93
N ILE A 119 15.63 1.37 7.48
CA ILE A 119 15.08 1.85 6.22
C ILE A 119 13.70 2.53 6.37
N ASP A 120 13.31 2.89 7.59
CA ASP A 120 12.04 3.54 7.92
C ASP A 120 10.82 2.77 7.37
N VAL A 121 10.79 1.45 7.57
CA VAL A 121 9.63 0.60 7.26
C VAL A 121 8.89 0.27 8.54
N ASP A 122 7.57 0.48 8.52
CA ASP A 122 6.61 0.09 9.54
C ASP A 122 5.29 -0.23 8.83
N LEU A 123 5.02 -1.52 8.62
CA LEU A 123 3.95 -1.99 7.73
C LEU A 123 3.03 -2.97 8.44
N PRO A 124 1.71 -2.92 8.14
CA PRO A 124 0.83 -4.05 8.42
C PRO A 124 1.24 -5.24 7.55
N VAL A 125 1.19 -6.43 8.14
CA VAL A 125 1.38 -7.72 7.48
C VAL A 125 0.02 -8.41 7.44
N TYR A 126 -0.45 -8.70 6.24
CA TYR A 126 -1.72 -9.35 5.97
C TYR A 126 -1.54 -10.83 5.64
N HIS A 127 -2.64 -11.57 5.63
CA HIS A 127 -2.67 -12.91 5.10
C HIS A 127 -2.51 -12.93 3.58
N GLY A 128 -1.74 -13.90 3.10
CA GLY A 128 -1.53 -14.15 1.69
C GLY A 128 -0.73 -13.05 0.98
N THR A 129 -0.59 -13.24 -0.33
CA THR A 129 0.31 -12.45 -1.18
C THR A 129 -0.39 -11.95 -2.43
N SER A 130 -1.72 -11.92 -2.41
CA SER A 130 -2.55 -11.43 -3.53
C SER A 130 -2.17 -10.00 -3.93
N ASP A 131 -2.43 -9.64 -5.17
CA ASP A 131 -2.19 -8.28 -5.64
C ASP A 131 -2.94 -7.22 -4.81
N GLU A 132 -4.15 -7.53 -4.36
CA GLU A 132 -4.92 -6.65 -3.48
C GLU A 132 -4.21 -6.48 -2.12
N THR A 133 -3.67 -7.57 -1.57
CA THR A 133 -2.91 -7.57 -0.32
C THR A 133 -1.64 -6.72 -0.44
N LEU A 134 -0.83 -6.97 -1.48
CA LEU A 134 0.47 -6.31 -1.66
C LEU A 134 0.37 -4.84 -2.09
N LEU A 135 -0.80 -4.39 -2.53
CA LEU A 135 -1.10 -2.97 -2.73
C LEU A 135 -1.41 -2.23 -1.42
N LYS A 136 -1.89 -2.94 -0.39
CA LYS A 136 -2.24 -2.36 0.92
C LYS A 136 -1.06 -2.36 1.90
N GLY A 137 -0.27 -3.42 1.91
CA GLY A 137 0.86 -3.56 2.83
C GLY A 137 1.77 -4.73 2.51
N ALA A 138 2.37 -5.31 3.53
CA ALA A 138 3.12 -6.55 3.40
C ALA A 138 2.16 -7.75 3.48
N GLY A 139 2.52 -8.85 2.83
CA GLY A 139 1.78 -10.10 2.84
C GLY A 139 2.63 -11.23 3.41
N HIS A 140 2.07 -12.05 4.28
CA HIS A 140 2.66 -13.31 4.70
C HIS A 140 2.47 -14.35 3.59
N LEU A 141 3.55 -15.07 3.25
CA LEU A 141 3.50 -16.13 2.27
C LEU A 141 2.83 -17.38 2.85
N GLU A 142 1.57 -17.64 2.49
CA GLU A 142 0.86 -18.89 2.83
C GLU A 142 1.74 -20.09 2.45
N GLY A 143 1.83 -21.10 3.32
CA GLY A 143 2.70 -22.28 3.12
C GLY A 143 4.07 -22.16 3.79
N THR A 144 4.43 -20.98 4.29
CA THR A 144 5.56 -20.77 5.21
C THR A 144 5.09 -20.70 6.66
N SER A 145 6.02 -20.79 7.62
CA SER A 145 5.65 -20.75 9.05
C SER A 145 5.00 -19.41 9.40
N LEU A 146 3.92 -19.45 10.18
CA LEU A 146 3.31 -18.25 10.76
C LEU A 146 4.33 -17.48 11.62
N PRO A 147 4.21 -16.14 11.71
CA PRO A 147 5.23 -15.26 12.30
C PRO A 147 5.29 -15.28 13.84
N VAL A 148 5.06 -16.43 14.46
CA VAL A 148 5.17 -16.64 15.93
C VAL A 148 6.53 -17.22 16.35
N GLY A 149 7.42 -17.46 15.38
CA GLY A 149 8.75 -18.03 15.61
C GLY A 149 8.70 -19.44 16.21
N GLY A 150 9.82 -19.87 16.78
CA GLY A 150 9.99 -21.22 17.31
C GLY A 150 11.16 -21.96 16.66
N LYS A 151 11.54 -23.11 17.24
CA LYS A 151 12.58 -23.94 16.62
C LYS A 151 12.05 -24.55 15.34
N SER A 152 12.90 -24.63 14.33
CA SER A 152 12.55 -25.20 13.02
C SER A 152 11.38 -24.45 12.36
N THR A 153 11.37 -23.12 12.45
CA THR A 153 10.38 -22.28 11.75
C THR A 153 11.07 -21.33 10.78
N HIS A 154 10.40 -21.05 9.66
CA HIS A 154 10.84 -20.07 8.69
C HIS A 154 9.63 -19.31 8.15
N THR A 155 9.43 -18.08 8.65
CA THR A 155 8.35 -17.20 8.16
C THR A 155 8.83 -16.36 6.99
N VAL A 156 7.96 -16.15 6.00
CA VAL A 156 8.30 -15.34 4.83
C VAL A 156 7.27 -14.22 4.66
N VAL A 157 7.78 -13.00 4.56
CA VAL A 157 6.97 -11.79 4.35
C VAL A 157 7.40 -11.11 3.06
N THR A 158 6.45 -10.75 2.22
CA THR A 158 6.69 -10.09 0.94
C THR A 158 5.99 -8.74 0.88
N ALA A 159 6.56 -7.79 0.14
CA ALA A 159 5.89 -6.55 -0.22
C ALA A 159 6.40 -6.04 -1.57
N HIS A 160 5.62 -5.17 -2.21
CA HIS A 160 6.02 -4.56 -3.46
C HIS A 160 7.28 -3.68 -3.32
N ARG A 161 7.97 -3.49 -4.45
CA ARG A 161 9.10 -2.57 -4.61
C ARG A 161 8.84 -1.67 -5.80
N GLY A 162 8.99 -0.36 -5.60
CA GLY A 162 8.86 0.64 -6.66
C GLY A 162 7.44 1.07 -7.01
N LEU A 163 6.48 0.96 -6.10
CA LEU A 163 5.16 1.54 -6.35
C LEU A 163 5.27 3.07 -6.40
N ALA A 164 4.64 3.69 -7.40
CA ALA A 164 4.57 5.14 -7.48
C ALA A 164 3.79 5.76 -6.31
N SER A 165 2.89 4.98 -5.70
CA SER A 165 1.98 5.40 -4.64
C SER A 165 2.48 5.11 -3.22
N ALA A 166 3.45 4.20 -3.01
CA ALA A 166 3.86 3.77 -1.68
C ALA A 166 5.30 3.24 -1.63
N THR A 167 6.01 3.46 -0.51
CA THR A 167 7.41 3.03 -0.37
C THR A 167 7.54 1.51 -0.21
N MET A 168 6.72 0.85 0.61
CA MET A 168 6.76 -0.62 0.82
C MET A 168 8.21 -1.13 1.03
N PHE A 169 8.63 -2.20 0.34
CA PHE A 169 10.01 -2.72 0.36
C PHE A 169 10.92 -2.08 -0.70
N THR A 170 10.61 -0.87 -1.18
CA THR A 170 11.45 -0.18 -2.19
C THR A 170 12.90 -0.05 -1.76
N ASN A 171 13.14 0.15 -0.46
CA ASN A 171 14.46 0.33 0.14
C ASN A 171 15.05 -0.95 0.76
N LEU A 172 14.46 -2.13 0.53
CA LEU A 172 14.94 -3.37 1.14
C LEU A 172 16.38 -3.72 0.71
N ASP A 173 16.81 -3.24 -0.46
CA ASP A 173 18.18 -3.31 -0.96
C ASP A 173 19.22 -2.50 -0.15
N LYS A 174 18.76 -1.65 0.77
CA LYS A 174 19.64 -0.84 1.65
C LYS A 174 19.87 -1.49 3.01
N VAL A 175 19.15 -2.55 3.34
CA VAL A 175 19.36 -3.33 4.57
C VAL A 175 20.74 -3.98 4.51
N LYS A 176 21.39 -4.11 5.66
CA LYS A 176 22.73 -4.70 5.78
C LYS A 176 22.72 -5.86 6.77
N GLU A 177 23.69 -6.76 6.62
CA GLU A 177 23.98 -7.74 7.67
C GLU A 177 24.23 -7.03 9.00
N GLY A 178 23.66 -7.59 10.06
CA GLY A 178 23.69 -7.03 11.41
C GLY A 178 22.53 -6.09 11.74
N ASP A 179 21.81 -5.54 10.73
CA ASP A 179 20.57 -4.80 10.96
C ASP A 179 19.51 -5.71 11.61
N THR A 180 18.55 -5.10 12.30
CA THR A 180 17.42 -5.81 12.91
C THR A 180 16.09 -5.42 12.29
N PHE A 181 15.15 -6.35 12.32
CA PHE A 181 13.74 -6.11 12.07
C PHE A 181 12.91 -6.86 13.09
N THR A 182 11.68 -6.39 13.33
CA THR A 182 10.78 -6.96 14.33
C THR A 182 9.44 -7.33 13.71
N LEU A 183 8.91 -8.49 14.11
CA LEU A 183 7.53 -8.87 13.89
C LEU A 183 6.79 -8.73 15.22
N GLU A 184 5.76 -7.91 15.25
CA GLU A 184 4.83 -7.77 16.37
C GLU A 184 3.56 -8.55 16.03
N VAL A 185 3.28 -9.58 16.83
CA VAL A 185 2.21 -10.56 16.58
C VAL A 185 1.47 -10.83 17.88
N PHE A 186 0.19 -10.46 17.93
CA PHE A 186 -0.68 -10.73 19.07
C PHE A 186 -0.09 -10.30 20.45
N GLY A 187 0.65 -9.20 20.47
CA GLY A 187 1.29 -8.66 21.67
C GLY A 187 2.68 -9.20 21.98
N GLU A 188 3.18 -10.17 21.20
CA GLU A 188 4.57 -10.61 21.26
C GLU A 188 5.44 -9.87 20.25
N ILE A 189 6.70 -9.61 20.62
CA ILE A 189 7.71 -9.04 19.73
C ILE A 189 8.82 -10.05 19.47
N LEU A 190 9.04 -10.29 18.19
CA LEU A 190 10.07 -11.18 17.67
C LEU A 190 11.10 -10.35 16.91
N THR A 191 12.28 -10.18 17.50
CA THR A 191 13.40 -9.49 16.86
C THR A 191 14.28 -10.47 16.10
N TYR A 192 14.57 -10.17 14.84
CA TYR A 192 15.46 -10.93 13.98
C TYR A 192 16.65 -10.06 13.60
N ARG A 193 17.84 -10.66 13.55
CA ARG A 193 19.07 -10.02 13.07
C ARG A 193 19.41 -10.56 11.69
N VAL A 194 19.57 -9.68 10.73
CA VAL A 194 19.94 -10.03 9.34
C VAL A 194 21.33 -10.65 9.33
N PHE A 195 21.44 -11.84 8.73
CA PHE A 195 22.71 -12.52 8.54
C PHE A 195 22.98 -12.92 7.09
N SER A 196 21.98 -12.83 6.21
CA SER A 196 22.11 -13.17 4.80
C SER A 196 21.26 -12.25 3.93
N ILE A 197 21.83 -11.80 2.81
CA ILE A 197 21.16 -11.00 1.79
C ILE A 197 21.52 -11.58 0.43
N GLN A 198 20.52 -12.02 -0.34
CA GLN A 198 20.72 -12.72 -1.60
C GLN A 198 19.87 -12.13 -2.72
N VAL A 199 20.35 -12.23 -3.96
CA VAL A 199 19.59 -11.95 -5.17
C VAL A 199 19.46 -13.25 -5.94
N VAL A 200 18.23 -13.73 -6.05
CA VAL A 200 17.91 -15.06 -6.61
C VAL A 200 16.94 -14.92 -7.78
N LEU A 201 16.87 -15.94 -8.61
CA LEU A 201 15.80 -16.05 -9.60
C LEU A 201 14.46 -16.32 -8.91
N PRO A 202 13.33 -15.95 -9.53
CA PRO A 202 12.02 -16.23 -8.96
C PRO A 202 11.86 -17.70 -8.62
N GLU A 203 12.37 -18.64 -9.41
CA GLU A 203 12.13 -20.07 -9.21
C GLU A 203 12.97 -20.71 -8.08
N GLU A 204 13.95 -19.97 -7.54
CA GLU A 204 14.91 -20.46 -6.56
C GLU A 204 14.34 -20.35 -5.13
N SER A 205 13.51 -21.33 -4.75
CA SER A 205 12.83 -21.35 -3.45
C SER A 205 13.55 -22.12 -2.34
N GLU A 206 14.74 -22.67 -2.60
CA GLU A 206 15.49 -23.45 -1.61
C GLU A 206 15.90 -22.61 -0.40
N GLU A 207 16.20 -21.32 -0.62
CA GLU A 207 16.64 -20.37 0.40
C GLU A 207 15.57 -20.06 1.46
N VAL A 208 14.30 -20.31 1.16
CA VAL A 208 13.17 -20.02 2.06
C VAL A 208 12.60 -21.27 2.74
N ARG A 209 13.31 -22.39 2.66
CA ARG A 209 12.93 -23.63 3.35
C ARG A 209 13.24 -23.55 4.84
N VAL A 210 12.47 -24.30 5.62
CA VAL A 210 12.74 -24.48 7.06
C VAL A 210 14.10 -25.17 7.25
N GLN A 211 14.88 -24.65 8.20
CA GLN A 211 16.15 -25.23 8.62
C GLN A 211 16.01 -25.77 10.04
N GLU A 212 16.35 -27.04 10.22
CA GLU A 212 16.18 -27.73 11.50
C GLU A 212 16.90 -27.00 12.65
N GLY A 213 16.18 -26.76 13.74
CA GLY A 213 16.71 -26.12 14.95
C GLY A 213 16.82 -24.59 14.88
N ARG A 214 16.58 -23.95 13.72
CA ARG A 214 16.67 -22.49 13.55
C ARG A 214 15.31 -21.82 13.56
N ASP A 215 15.28 -20.56 13.99
CA ASP A 215 14.11 -19.67 13.93
C ASP A 215 14.43 -18.51 12.96
N LEU A 216 13.89 -18.59 11.75
CA LEU A 216 14.24 -17.73 10.62
C LEU A 216 13.05 -16.90 10.14
N ALA A 217 13.35 -15.71 9.65
CA ALA A 217 12.40 -14.87 8.93
C ALA A 217 13.06 -14.28 7.69
N THR A 218 12.40 -14.41 6.53
CA THR A 218 12.88 -13.81 5.27
C THR A 218 11.92 -12.76 4.75
N LEU A 219 12.47 -11.62 4.39
CA LEU A 219 11.77 -10.52 3.72
C LEU A 219 12.09 -10.58 2.22
N ILE A 220 11.06 -10.61 1.37
CA ILE A 220 11.20 -10.79 -0.08
C ILE A 220 10.64 -9.59 -0.84
N THR A 221 11.37 -9.14 -1.86
CA THR A 221 10.82 -8.20 -2.85
C THR A 221 11.45 -8.38 -4.24
N CYS A 222 10.89 -7.74 -5.26
CA CYS A 222 11.38 -7.83 -6.64
C CYS A 222 12.59 -6.92 -6.93
N THR A 223 13.48 -7.37 -7.82
CA THR A 223 14.65 -6.60 -8.28
C THR A 223 15.07 -6.99 -9.71
N PRO A 224 15.86 -6.20 -10.44
CA PRO A 224 16.10 -4.76 -10.28
C PRO A 224 14.82 -3.92 -10.40
N LEU A 225 14.85 -2.70 -9.87
CA LEU A 225 13.70 -1.80 -9.87
C LEU A 225 13.24 -1.53 -11.32
N GLY A 226 11.94 -1.71 -11.58
CA GLY A 226 11.34 -1.51 -12.92
C GLY A 226 11.52 -2.67 -13.89
N ILE A 227 12.33 -3.69 -13.55
CA ILE A 227 12.53 -4.90 -14.37
C ILE A 227 11.95 -6.14 -13.66
N ASN A 228 12.13 -6.27 -12.34
CA ASN A 228 11.53 -7.29 -11.49
C ASN A 228 11.82 -8.77 -11.88
N THR A 229 12.90 -9.01 -12.62
CA THR A 229 13.35 -10.35 -13.06
C THR A 229 13.88 -11.26 -11.96
N HIS A 230 14.28 -10.71 -10.82
CA HIS A 230 14.91 -11.41 -9.70
C HIS A 230 14.19 -11.06 -8.40
N ARG A 231 14.58 -11.69 -7.30
CA ARG A 231 14.10 -11.40 -5.95
C ARG A 231 15.27 -11.06 -5.03
N ILE A 232 15.10 -10.06 -4.17
CA ILE A 232 15.99 -9.84 -3.02
C ILE A 232 15.39 -10.61 -1.85
N LEU A 233 16.20 -11.44 -1.20
CA LEU A 233 15.89 -12.15 0.03
C LEU A 233 16.76 -11.57 1.14
N VAL A 234 16.14 -11.00 2.15
CA VAL A 234 16.81 -10.55 3.38
C VAL A 234 16.40 -11.50 4.51
N THR A 235 17.32 -12.36 4.94
CA THR A 235 17.05 -13.38 5.95
C THR A 235 17.66 -12.99 7.28
N GLY A 236 16.83 -12.99 8.31
CA GLY A 236 17.23 -12.79 9.69
C GLY A 236 17.02 -14.04 10.54
N GLU A 237 17.83 -14.16 11.58
CA GLU A 237 17.71 -15.20 12.60
C GLU A 237 17.27 -14.58 13.92
N ARG A 238 16.43 -15.31 14.66
CA ARG A 238 15.84 -14.85 15.91
C ARG A 238 16.90 -14.46 16.95
N VAL A 239 16.72 -13.29 17.55
CA VAL A 239 17.52 -12.83 18.69
C VAL A 239 16.83 -13.28 19.98
N ILE A 240 17.51 -14.11 20.77
CA ILE A 240 17.01 -14.64 22.04
C ILE A 240 17.96 -14.23 23.18
N PRO A 241 17.46 -13.60 24.27
CA PRO A 241 16.10 -13.09 24.45
C PRO A 241 15.79 -11.91 23.53
N THR A 242 14.51 -11.63 23.27
CA THR A 242 14.10 -10.40 22.57
C THR A 242 14.66 -9.18 23.32
N PRO A 243 15.31 -8.22 22.65
CA PRO A 243 15.84 -7.02 23.28
C PRO A 243 14.76 -6.24 24.05
N GLN A 244 15.08 -5.80 25.26
CA GLN A 244 14.11 -5.08 26.11
C GLN A 244 13.58 -3.81 25.46
N SER A 245 14.41 -3.08 24.69
CA SER A 245 13.98 -1.90 23.93
C SER A 245 12.86 -2.20 22.95
N ASP A 246 12.89 -3.39 22.35
CA ASP A 246 11.89 -3.80 21.38
C ASP A 246 10.61 -4.22 22.10
N ILE A 247 10.72 -4.95 23.22
CA ILE A 247 9.57 -5.29 24.09
C ILE A 247 8.87 -4.03 24.59
N ASP A 248 9.62 -3.03 25.04
CA ASP A 248 9.08 -1.75 25.52
C ASP A 248 8.35 -0.99 24.41
N ASP A 249 8.65 -1.30 23.14
CA ASP A 249 8.04 -0.73 21.95
C ASP A 249 6.75 -1.44 21.51
N ALA A 250 6.35 -2.53 22.17
CA ALA A 250 5.09 -3.24 21.91
C ALA A 250 3.86 -2.32 22.05
N GLY A 251 2.99 -2.38 21.04
CA GLY A 251 1.79 -1.56 20.97
C GLY A 251 2.02 -0.06 20.84
N LYS A 252 3.27 0.41 20.70
CA LYS A 252 3.53 1.83 20.45
C LYS A 252 3.10 2.22 19.05
N LYS A 253 2.53 3.43 18.96
CA LYS A 253 2.18 4.06 17.69
C LYS A 253 3.39 4.23 16.77
N SER A 254 3.16 4.21 15.47
CA SER A 254 4.19 4.44 14.48
C SER A 254 4.76 5.86 14.61
N ALA A 255 6.09 5.97 14.48
CA ALA A 255 6.78 7.26 14.37
C ALA A 255 6.79 7.80 12.93
N LEU A 256 6.11 7.12 12.01
CA LEU A 256 6.09 7.40 10.58
C LEU A 256 4.71 7.93 10.13
N PRO A 257 4.67 8.72 9.05
CA PRO A 257 5.80 9.25 8.30
C PRO A 257 6.51 10.39 9.04
N ARG A 258 7.81 10.56 8.76
CA ARG A 258 8.60 11.69 9.29
C ARG A 258 8.20 13.01 8.62
N PHE A 259 8.81 14.11 9.08
CA PHE A 259 8.56 15.44 8.53
C PHE A 259 8.71 15.48 6.98
N PRO A 260 7.72 16.02 6.24
CA PRO A 260 7.70 16.00 4.78
C PRO A 260 8.66 17.04 4.16
N TRP A 261 9.94 16.69 4.03
CA TRP A 261 10.95 17.59 3.45
C TRP A 261 10.65 18.06 2.02
N TRP A 262 9.85 17.30 1.25
CA TRP A 262 9.35 17.72 -0.06
C TRP A 262 8.53 19.02 0.03
N ALA A 263 7.84 19.27 1.15
CA ALA A 263 7.03 20.48 1.34
C ALA A 263 7.92 21.73 1.45
N VAL A 264 9.11 21.59 2.06
CA VAL A 264 10.13 22.65 2.07
C VAL A 264 10.64 22.90 0.65
N GLY A 265 10.93 21.85 -0.11
CA GLY A 265 11.36 21.95 -1.51
C GLY A 265 10.35 22.70 -2.39
N LEU A 266 9.06 22.34 -2.28
CA LEU A 266 7.97 23.05 -2.97
C LEU A 266 7.82 24.49 -2.49
N GLY A 267 7.97 24.75 -1.19
CA GLY A 267 7.94 26.09 -0.62
C GLY A 267 9.05 26.99 -1.16
N VAL A 268 10.28 26.46 -1.29
CA VAL A 268 11.41 27.17 -1.91
C VAL A 268 11.15 27.43 -3.39
N ALA A 269 10.66 26.43 -4.14
CA ALA A 269 10.31 26.61 -5.55
C ALA A 269 9.25 27.70 -5.76
N LEU A 270 8.21 27.72 -4.91
CA LEU A 270 7.18 28.75 -4.92
C LEU A 270 7.77 30.12 -4.62
N LEU A 271 8.61 30.24 -3.59
CA LEU A 271 9.24 31.50 -3.23
C LEU A 271 10.11 32.05 -4.38
N LEU A 272 10.89 31.21 -5.05
CA LEU A 272 11.70 31.60 -6.21
C LEU A 272 10.84 32.11 -7.37
N VAL A 273 9.72 31.44 -7.66
CA VAL A 273 8.77 31.87 -8.69
C VAL A 273 8.13 33.21 -8.33
N LEU A 274 7.75 33.41 -7.07
CA LEU A 274 7.20 34.69 -6.60
C LEU A 274 8.22 35.83 -6.68
N VAL A 275 9.48 35.58 -6.33
CA VAL A 275 10.58 36.55 -6.48
C VAL A 275 10.80 36.90 -7.95
N TYR A 276 10.81 35.89 -8.84
CA TYR A 276 10.94 36.08 -10.28
C TYR A 276 9.78 36.91 -10.86
N TRP A 277 8.53 36.61 -10.51
CA TRP A 277 7.38 37.40 -10.92
C TRP A 277 7.44 38.83 -10.37
N GLY A 278 7.84 39.01 -9.11
CA GLY A 278 8.05 40.33 -8.52
C GLY A 278 9.09 41.16 -9.28
N TYR A 279 10.20 40.52 -9.69
CA TYR A 279 11.24 41.14 -10.51
C TYR A 279 10.73 41.55 -11.90
N GLU A 280 10.04 40.65 -12.62
CA GLU A 280 9.47 40.94 -13.94
C GLU A 280 8.36 42.01 -13.87
N ILE A 281 7.52 42.00 -12.84
CA ILE A 281 6.53 43.06 -12.58
C ILE A 281 7.24 44.40 -12.34
N ARG A 282 8.33 44.41 -11.55
CA ARG A 282 9.11 45.63 -11.30
C ARG A 282 9.69 46.20 -12.59
N ILE A 283 10.27 45.34 -13.45
CA ILE A 283 10.77 45.75 -14.77
C ILE A 283 9.65 46.29 -15.63
N TYR A 284 8.53 45.56 -15.74
CA TYR A 284 7.38 45.98 -16.54
C TYR A 284 6.84 47.34 -16.11
N ARG A 285 6.71 47.58 -14.79
CA ARG A 285 6.29 48.88 -14.23
C ARG A 285 7.29 49.99 -14.56
N LYS A 286 8.60 49.71 -14.51
CA LYS A 286 9.64 50.70 -14.86
C LYS A 286 9.60 51.05 -16.35
N THR A 287 9.49 50.06 -17.24
CA THR A 287 9.40 50.29 -18.69
C THR A 287 8.12 51.02 -19.09
N ARG A 288 6.98 50.73 -18.44
CA ARG A 288 5.70 51.42 -18.71
C ARG A 288 5.71 52.88 -18.25
N LYS A 289 6.33 53.20 -17.10
CA LYS A 289 6.47 54.59 -16.63
C LYS A 289 7.37 55.45 -17.52
N ASN A 290 8.28 54.84 -18.26
CA ASN A 290 9.20 55.52 -19.16
C ASN A 290 8.69 55.59 -20.61
N LEU A 291 7.45 55.15 -20.87
CA LEU A 291 6.80 55.33 -22.17
C LEU A 291 6.17 56.74 -22.17
N PRO A 292 6.58 57.67 -23.04
CA PRO A 292 5.99 59.02 -23.09
C PRO A 292 4.50 58.94 -23.39
N ASP A 293 3.71 59.81 -22.74
CA ASP A 293 2.28 59.95 -22.97
C ASP A 293 2.02 60.32 -24.44
N ALA A 294 1.73 59.32 -25.27
CA ALA A 294 1.16 59.54 -26.58
C ALA A 294 -0.34 59.84 -26.41
N ALA A 295 -0.65 61.06 -25.96
CA ALA A 295 -1.96 61.67 -26.11
C ALA A 295 -1.79 63.19 -26.34
N ALA A 296 -2.54 63.73 -27.31
CA ALA A 296 -2.77 65.16 -27.61
C ALA A 296 -1.91 65.85 -28.71
N SER A 297 -2.23 65.54 -29.97
CA SER A 297 -2.23 66.43 -31.16
C SER A 297 -2.77 65.55 -32.29
N GLY A 298 -3.86 65.82 -33.01
CA GLY A 298 -4.25 67.08 -33.62
C GLY A 298 -4.57 66.78 -35.09
N ASN A 299 -5.87 66.71 -35.36
CA ASN A 299 -6.63 66.48 -36.60
C ASN A 299 -6.11 67.07 -37.95
N THR A 300 -6.72 66.59 -39.04
CA THR A 300 -6.89 67.13 -40.43
C THR A 300 -5.82 66.76 -41.47
N GLY A 301 -6.10 66.32 -42.71
CA GLY A 301 -7.33 66.07 -43.49
C GLY A 301 -6.94 65.24 -44.75
N ALA A 302 -7.79 64.33 -45.24
CA ALA A 302 -8.64 64.48 -46.44
C ALA A 302 -7.82 64.73 -47.75
N ALA A 303 -8.03 64.09 -48.89
CA ALA A 303 -9.12 63.31 -49.51
C ALA A 303 -8.46 62.38 -50.57
N SER A 304 -9.10 61.48 -51.31
CA SER A 304 -10.45 61.36 -51.88
C SER A 304 -10.55 59.93 -52.46
N ASN A 305 -11.62 59.17 -52.17
CA ASN A 305 -12.79 58.94 -53.05
C ASN A 305 -12.45 58.01 -54.23
N SER A 306 -13.15 56.94 -54.59
CA SER A 306 -14.55 56.51 -54.48
C SER A 306 -14.56 54.97 -54.71
N GLY A 307 -15.46 54.17 -54.16
CA GLY A 307 -16.79 53.93 -54.73
C GLY A 307 -17.02 52.41 -54.80
N ALA A 308 -18.04 51.95 -54.09
CA ALA A 308 -18.44 50.55 -53.93
C ALA A 308 -19.30 50.02 -55.09
N ALA A 309 -19.36 48.69 -55.24
CA ALA A 309 -20.56 47.85 -55.48
C ALA A 309 -20.13 46.50 -56.14
N SER A 310 -20.28 45.37 -55.41
CA SER A 310 -21.30 44.30 -55.59
C SER A 310 -21.00 43.37 -56.80
N SER A 311 -20.50 42.15 -56.59
CA SER A 311 -21.19 40.87 -56.27
C SER A 311 -21.54 40.02 -57.51
N GLU A 312 -21.55 38.70 -57.30
CA GLU A 312 -21.90 37.58 -58.20
C GLU A 312 -20.76 37.03 -59.09
N SER A 313 -20.24 35.83 -58.82
CA SER A 313 -20.83 34.49 -59.04
C SER A 313 -20.82 34.09 -60.51
N THR A 314 -19.93 33.16 -60.88
CA THR A 314 -20.29 31.87 -61.52
C THR A 314 -19.04 31.03 -61.79
N ALA A 315 -19.19 29.73 -61.56
CA ALA A 315 -18.24 28.66 -61.82
C ALA A 315 -18.19 28.29 -63.30
N ALA A 316 -17.08 27.68 -63.77
CA ALA A 316 -17.10 26.40 -64.49
C ALA A 316 -15.70 25.95 -64.97
N SER A 317 -15.55 24.61 -64.97
CA SER A 317 -14.73 23.79 -65.89
C SER A 317 -13.21 23.74 -65.64
N ALA A 318 -12.69 22.69 -64.98
CA ALA A 318 -12.37 21.34 -65.48
C ALA A 318 -11.06 21.26 -66.29
N GLY A 319 -10.14 20.40 -65.85
CA GLY A 319 -8.84 20.16 -66.50
C GLY A 319 -7.92 19.23 -65.71
N THR A 320 -8.11 17.94 -65.93
CA THR A 320 -7.44 16.70 -65.49
C THR A 320 -5.90 16.69 -65.47
N ALA A 321 -5.26 16.03 -64.47
CA ALA A 321 -4.38 14.84 -64.63
C ALA A 321 -3.45 14.56 -63.40
N ASN A 322 -3.63 13.37 -62.81
CA ASN A 322 -2.65 12.35 -62.32
C ASN A 322 -1.25 12.78 -61.81
N THR A 323 -0.63 12.20 -60.76
CA THR A 323 -0.60 10.80 -60.27
C THR A 323 0.19 10.70 -58.94
N ALA A 324 -0.06 9.60 -58.21
CA ALA A 324 0.76 8.96 -57.15
C ALA A 324 0.87 9.68 -55.80
N GLY A 325 0.60 9.09 -54.64
CA GLY A 325 0.28 7.71 -54.26
C GLY A 325 0.88 7.44 -52.89
N THR A 326 0.06 7.27 -51.83
CA THR A 326 0.50 6.68 -50.55
C THR A 326 -0.70 6.15 -49.77
N VAL A 327 -0.73 4.82 -49.67
CA VAL A 327 -1.08 3.90 -48.57
C VAL A 327 -2.01 4.44 -47.46
N GLY A 328 -3.13 3.74 -47.31
CA GLY A 328 -4.20 4.04 -46.36
C GLY A 328 -3.93 3.63 -44.91
N VAL A 329 -4.62 4.34 -44.02
CA VAL A 329 -4.88 3.95 -42.63
C VAL A 329 -6.39 4.07 -42.44
N ALA A 330 -7.08 2.94 -42.26
CA ALA A 330 -8.39 2.87 -41.61
C ALA A 330 -8.12 3.02 -40.09
N GLY A 331 -8.79 3.89 -39.33
CA GLY A 331 -10.22 3.82 -39.01
C GLY A 331 -10.43 2.63 -38.05
N SER A 332 -10.88 2.76 -36.81
CA SER A 332 -11.86 3.71 -36.27
C SER A 332 -12.05 3.49 -34.76
N GLU A 333 -12.47 4.57 -34.09
CA GLU A 333 -13.47 4.61 -33.00
C GLU A 333 -13.18 4.06 -31.60
N GLY A 334 -13.55 4.89 -30.60
CA GLY A 334 -13.92 4.38 -29.27
C GLY A 334 -13.50 5.21 -28.06
N ILE A 335 -13.76 6.52 -28.03
CA ILE A 335 -13.67 7.31 -26.79
C ILE A 335 -14.97 7.11 -25.98
N THR A 336 -14.87 6.50 -24.80
CA THR A 336 -15.86 6.71 -23.74
C THR A 336 -15.18 7.12 -22.43
N LYS A 337 -15.69 8.24 -21.94
CA LYS A 337 -15.29 9.07 -20.82
C LYS A 337 -16.06 8.59 -19.59
N ILE A 338 -15.39 8.28 -18.49
CA ILE A 338 -16.05 8.15 -17.17
C ILE A 338 -15.21 8.89 -16.14
N ALA A 339 -15.84 9.91 -15.55
CA ALA A 339 -15.42 10.65 -14.37
C ALA A 339 -16.34 10.25 -13.18
N PRO A 340 -15.99 10.59 -11.93
CA PRO A 340 -16.26 9.78 -10.75
C PRO A 340 -17.62 10.05 -10.11
N ALA A 341 -18.17 9.05 -9.42
CA ALA A 341 -19.35 9.18 -8.57
C ALA A 341 -18.96 9.18 -7.09
N SER A 342 -19.11 10.34 -6.45
CA SER A 342 -19.31 10.50 -5.01
C SER A 342 -20.80 10.31 -4.67
N GLY A 343 -21.12 9.70 -3.52
CA GLY A 343 -22.38 9.97 -2.81
C GLY A 343 -23.20 8.77 -2.33
N SER A 344 -23.08 8.49 -1.03
CA SER A 344 -24.15 8.10 -0.08
C SER A 344 -25.29 7.17 -0.53
N ALA A 345 -25.31 5.94 -0.01
CA ALA A 345 -26.55 5.19 0.25
C ALA A 345 -26.37 4.11 1.34
N GLY A 346 -25.99 4.52 2.54
CA GLY A 346 -26.14 3.69 3.75
C GLY A 346 -27.55 3.86 4.32
N ALA A 347 -28.43 2.87 4.13
CA ALA A 347 -29.57 2.53 4.98
C ALA A 347 -30.56 1.65 4.20
N LYS A 348 -30.47 0.31 4.38
CA LYS A 348 -31.60 -0.66 4.37
C LYS A 348 -31.05 -2.09 4.23
N ALA A 349 -30.45 -2.62 5.30
CA ALA A 349 -30.27 -4.06 5.45
C ALA A 349 -30.22 -4.48 6.93
N SER A 350 -31.05 -3.85 7.77
CA SER A 350 -31.16 -4.17 9.21
C SER A 350 -32.61 -4.48 9.59
N ARG A 351 -33.27 -5.39 8.85
CA ARG A 351 -34.62 -5.84 9.22
C ARG A 351 -35.04 -7.19 8.63
N ALA A 352 -34.14 -8.17 8.59
CA ALA A 352 -34.51 -9.53 8.19
C ALA A 352 -33.68 -10.63 8.85
N ARG A 353 -33.34 -10.52 10.14
CA ARG A 353 -32.78 -11.64 10.93
C ARG A 353 -33.09 -11.50 12.43
N ARG A 354 -34.30 -11.04 12.74
CA ARG A 354 -34.83 -10.95 14.11
C ARG A 354 -36.18 -11.68 14.23
N ARG A 355 -36.28 -12.87 13.62
CA ARG A 355 -37.42 -13.81 13.76
C ARG A 355 -36.96 -15.27 13.63
N SER A 356 -36.08 -15.71 14.52
CA SER A 356 -35.83 -17.16 14.73
C SER A 356 -35.42 -17.56 16.15
N ARG A 357 -35.21 -16.61 17.08
CA ARG A 357 -34.86 -16.89 18.50
C ARG A 357 -36.01 -16.80 19.52
N ARG A 358 -37.27 -16.88 19.08
CA ARG A 358 -38.46 -16.90 19.97
C ARG A 358 -39.36 -18.11 19.69
N ARG A 359 -38.78 -19.31 19.67
CA ARG A 359 -39.57 -20.56 19.68
C ARG A 359 -38.80 -21.77 20.23
N ARG A 360 -38.08 -21.57 21.34
CA ARG A 360 -37.64 -22.65 22.26
C ARG A 360 -37.68 -22.15 23.70
N ARG A 361 -38.87 -21.78 24.15
CA ARG A 361 -39.23 -21.57 25.56
C ARG A 361 -40.70 -21.96 25.74
N ARG A 362 -40.96 -23.26 25.68
CA ARG A 362 -42.14 -23.93 26.23
C ARG A 362 -41.92 -25.43 26.03
N ILE A 363 -42.34 -26.22 27.01
CA ILE A 363 -42.05 -27.66 27.23
C ILE A 363 -40.71 -27.83 27.98
N GLY A 364 -40.64 -28.20 29.26
CA GLY A 364 -41.67 -28.57 30.22
C GLY A 364 -41.22 -28.23 31.64
N ARG A 365 -42.20 -27.86 32.48
CA ARG A 365 -42.06 -27.63 33.92
C ARG A 365 -43.27 -28.26 34.58
N HIS A 366 -43.11 -29.45 35.16
CA HIS A 366 -43.87 -30.15 36.20
C HIS A 366 -43.05 -31.45 36.36
N GLU A 367 -42.46 -31.81 37.50
CA GLU A 367 -43.00 -31.87 38.87
C GLU A 367 -41.92 -31.60 39.94
N ARG A 368 -42.38 -31.37 41.18
CA ARG A 368 -41.60 -31.12 42.41
C ARG A 368 -41.51 -32.40 43.25
N PHE A 369 -40.69 -32.30 44.31
CA PHE A 369 -40.53 -33.11 45.54
C PHE A 369 -39.27 -33.97 45.51
N ALA A 370 -38.45 -34.10 46.56
CA ALA A 370 -38.19 -33.41 47.83
C ALA A 370 -37.00 -34.18 48.46
N GLY A 371 -36.16 -33.51 49.27
CA GLY A 371 -35.21 -34.20 50.17
C GLY A 371 -33.74 -33.86 49.95
N GLY A 372 -33.20 -32.97 50.79
CA GLY A 372 -31.84 -33.14 51.34
C GLY A 372 -31.94 -33.76 52.75
N PRO A 373 -30.87 -33.81 53.56
CA PRO A 373 -29.49 -33.37 53.30
C PRO A 373 -28.42 -34.40 53.76
N GLU A 374 -27.17 -33.91 53.78
CA GLU A 374 -26.01 -34.34 54.59
C GLU A 374 -24.91 -35.21 53.95
N SER A 375 -23.74 -34.57 53.86
CA SER A 375 -22.41 -35.17 53.77
C SER A 375 -21.80 -35.25 55.17
N PRO A 376 -20.99 -36.28 55.49
CA PRO A 376 -20.03 -36.21 56.59
C PRO A 376 -18.58 -36.00 56.09
N PRO A 377 -17.70 -35.44 56.94
CA PRO A 377 -16.34 -35.02 56.55
C PRO A 377 -15.29 -36.11 56.66
N ALA A 378 -14.17 -35.86 55.98
CA ALA A 378 -12.96 -36.65 55.93
C ALA A 378 -12.25 -36.78 57.28
N THR A 379 -11.74 -37.98 57.56
CA THR A 379 -10.58 -38.22 58.45
C THR A 379 -9.77 -39.37 57.87
N LYS A 380 -8.45 -39.15 57.76
CA LYS A 380 -7.43 -40.21 57.70
C LYS A 380 -6.11 -39.67 58.29
N PRO A 381 -5.27 -40.58 58.81
CA PRO A 381 -4.51 -40.41 60.06
C PRO A 381 -3.24 -39.59 59.97
#